data_AF-A0A1V3INQ7-F1
#
_entry.id   AF-A0A1V3INQ7-F1
#
_cell.length_a   1.000
_cell.length_b   1.000
_cell.length_c   1.000
_cell.angle_alpha   90.00
_cell.angle_beta   90.00
_cell.angle_gamma   90.00
#
_symmetry.space_group_name_H-M   'P 1'
#
loop_
_entity.id
_entity.type
_entity.pdbx_description
1 polymer ?
#
loop_
_entity_poly.entity_id
_entity_poly.type
_entity_poly.pdbx_seq_one_letter_code
_entity_poly.pdbx_strand_id
1 'polypeptide(L)'
;MRLFLFKYFNIKAIVSLPQITFEPYTSTKTSILFAQKKTKEEVKQWNKLWNEYGKEWSRLKTRVVRYYDHFVKGMKLNKKFSWVKELSDDINQSLELEDNQAIKVINQQDLALIKRNIHRFLKDYITQEDEQLDIKTLLEKYSDEIENLSKYDKEMHIFGFYNAWWVFGEVAKEIDLDIFMAQAENVGYKRTKRGENPMPNDLYDIEYAPSSLDTQAIIANYEQSIHSSQNSLAQLQGEFQKVNDSGKVKGKKIEKIQSDIKSITEKLQKLEAEKIEIFDFFEQYYINNTLKSEYKDRIDKRLIEMFKNGLLVRYQSNDIVLRSSEMVKLLDIIRKDVVWA
;
A
#
# COMPACT_ATOMS: atom_id res chain seq x y z
N MET A 1 -9.81 14.75 -6.54
CA MET A 1 -9.24 13.38 -6.70
C MET A 1 -9.58 12.44 -5.53
N ARG A 2 -9.35 12.80 -4.25
CA ARG A 2 -9.59 11.90 -3.09
C ARG A 2 -11.05 11.44 -2.94
N LEU A 3 -12.02 12.35 -3.03
CA LEU A 3 -13.44 11.98 -2.92
C LEU A 3 -13.93 11.06 -4.04
N PHE A 4 -13.35 11.20 -5.23
CA PHE A 4 -13.60 10.24 -6.31
C PHE A 4 -13.16 8.83 -5.89
N LEU A 5 -11.97 8.70 -5.31
CA LEU A 5 -11.49 7.41 -4.82
C LEU A 5 -12.43 6.83 -3.76
N PHE A 6 -12.79 7.60 -2.73
CA PHE A 6 -13.68 7.11 -1.67
C PHE A 6 -15.11 6.79 -2.14
N LYS A 7 -15.62 7.47 -3.17
CA LYS A 7 -16.93 7.16 -3.75
C LYS A 7 -16.94 5.85 -4.53
N TYR A 8 -15.87 5.56 -5.27
CA TYR A 8 -15.86 4.46 -6.24
C TYR A 8 -15.03 3.25 -5.82
N PHE A 9 -14.21 3.40 -4.79
CA PHE A 9 -13.30 2.35 -4.35
C PHE A 9 -13.33 2.18 -2.83
N ASN A 10 -13.26 0.92 -2.41
CA ASN A 10 -12.86 0.54 -1.07
C ASN A 10 -11.34 0.61 -1.02
N ILE A 11 -10.80 1.59 -0.31
CA ILE A 11 -9.36 1.67 -0.08
C ILE A 11 -9.02 0.60 0.95
N LYS A 12 -8.10 -0.29 0.60
CA LYS A 12 -7.77 -1.48 1.39
C LYS A 12 -6.39 -1.39 2.02
N ALA A 13 -5.43 -0.82 1.30
CA ALA A 13 -4.11 -0.55 1.85
C ALA A 13 -3.48 0.69 1.22
N ILE A 14 -2.66 1.39 2.01
CA ILE A 14 -1.78 2.46 1.56
C ILE A 14 -0.37 2.16 2.07
N VAL A 15 0.56 1.99 1.15
CA VAL A 15 1.98 1.81 1.48
C VAL A 15 2.73 3.06 1.05
N SER A 16 3.20 3.84 2.02
CA SER A 16 4.06 5.00 1.78
C SER A 16 5.45 4.55 1.33
N LEU A 17 5.96 5.17 0.28
CA LEU A 17 7.30 4.90 -0.24
C LEU A 17 8.30 5.96 0.27
N PRO A 18 9.60 5.63 0.30
CA PRO A 18 10.66 6.61 0.53
C PRO A 18 10.59 7.75 -0.48
N GLN A 19 10.91 8.97 -0.04
CA GLN A 19 10.90 10.15 -0.91
C GLN A 19 11.85 10.01 -2.11
N ILE A 20 12.97 9.30 -1.90
CA ILE A 20 14.01 9.08 -2.91
C ILE A 20 13.63 8.07 -4.00
N THR A 21 12.50 7.35 -3.87
CA THR A 21 12.15 6.23 -4.75
C THR A 21 12.08 6.64 -6.22
N PHE A 22 11.56 7.83 -6.52
CA PHE A 22 11.40 8.31 -7.90
C PHE A 22 12.35 9.45 -8.28
N GLU A 23 13.41 9.68 -7.50
CA GLU A 23 14.45 10.61 -7.90
C GLU A 23 15.22 10.11 -9.14
N PRO A 24 15.63 11.00 -10.07
CA PRO A 24 15.51 12.47 -10.02
C PRO A 24 14.21 13.00 -10.66
N TYR A 25 13.26 12.14 -11.04
CA TYR A 25 12.04 12.56 -11.74
C TYR A 25 11.10 13.36 -10.83
N THR A 26 10.96 12.94 -9.58
CA THR A 26 10.22 13.68 -8.56
C THR A 26 10.77 13.41 -7.17
N SER A 27 10.81 14.46 -6.36
CA SER A 27 11.11 14.40 -4.92
C SER A 27 9.83 14.38 -4.08
N THR A 28 8.67 14.21 -4.69
CA THR A 28 7.39 14.14 -3.97
C THR A 28 7.25 12.76 -3.33
N LYS A 29 6.86 12.71 -2.05
CA LYS A 29 6.53 11.46 -1.36
C LYS A 29 5.36 10.78 -2.08
N THR A 30 5.57 9.54 -2.48
CA THR A 30 4.58 8.72 -3.19
C THR A 30 4.11 7.56 -2.32
N SER A 31 2.95 7.00 -2.67
CA SER A 31 2.39 5.84 -1.99
C SER A 31 1.78 4.89 -3.02
N ILE A 32 1.83 3.60 -2.72
CA ILE A 32 1.09 2.57 -3.45
C ILE A 32 -0.29 2.48 -2.81
N LEU A 33 -1.33 2.67 -3.63
CA LEU A 33 -2.72 2.57 -3.22
C LEU A 33 -3.31 1.24 -3.68
N PHE A 34 -3.79 0.44 -2.75
CA PHE A 34 -4.55 -0.77 -3.01
C PHE A 34 -6.03 -0.46 -2.85
N ALA A 35 -6.77 -0.57 -3.95
CA ALA A 35 -8.15 -0.15 -4.03
C ALA A 35 -8.99 -1.20 -4.76
N GLN A 36 -10.08 -1.60 -4.13
CA GLN A 36 -11.08 -2.47 -4.73
C GLN A 36 -12.25 -1.64 -5.24
N LYS A 37 -12.67 -1.86 -6.48
CA LYS A 37 -13.83 -1.16 -7.05
C LYS A 37 -15.09 -1.50 -6.24
N LYS A 38 -15.81 -0.49 -5.77
CA LYS A 38 -17.11 -0.66 -5.13
C LYS A 38 -18.13 -1.25 -6.11
N THR A 39 -19.00 -2.09 -5.59
CA THR A 39 -20.20 -2.59 -6.26
C THR A 39 -21.18 -1.43 -6.54
N LYS A 40 -22.18 -1.69 -7.40
CA LYS A 40 -23.20 -0.68 -7.71
C LYS A 40 -24.02 -0.32 -6.47
N GLU A 41 -24.26 -1.30 -5.61
CA GLU A 41 -25.02 -1.19 -4.37
C GLU A 41 -24.29 -0.31 -3.35
N GLU A 42 -22.99 -0.53 -3.16
CA GLU A 42 -22.15 0.32 -2.30
C GLU A 42 -22.10 1.76 -2.79
N VAL A 43 -21.98 1.99 -4.11
CA VAL A 43 -22.00 3.35 -4.68
C VAL A 43 -23.37 4.01 -4.46
N LYS A 44 -24.48 3.26 -4.57
CA LYS A 44 -25.83 3.77 -4.26
C LYS A 44 -25.95 4.16 -2.79
N GLN A 45 -25.48 3.32 -1.88
CA GLN A 45 -25.46 3.61 -0.44
C GLN A 45 -24.64 4.86 -0.14
N TRP A 46 -23.44 4.97 -0.73
CA TRP A 46 -22.60 6.16 -0.59
C TRP A 46 -23.32 7.43 -1.05
N ASN A 47 -23.98 7.40 -2.22
CA ASN A 47 -24.73 8.55 -2.73
C ASN A 47 -25.92 8.92 -1.82
N LYS A 48 -26.58 7.93 -1.22
CA LYS A 48 -27.67 8.16 -0.26
C LYS A 48 -27.14 8.91 0.97
N LEU A 49 -26.09 8.40 1.61
CA LEU A 49 -25.46 9.02 2.77
C LEU A 49 -24.92 10.42 2.45
N TRP A 50 -24.26 10.58 1.31
CA TRP A 50 -23.74 11.86 0.85
C TRP A 50 -24.85 12.91 0.71
N ASN A 51 -25.97 12.55 0.10
CA ASN A 51 -27.11 13.46 -0.07
C ASN A 51 -27.80 13.78 1.27
N GLU A 52 -27.87 12.80 2.18
CA GLU A 52 -28.45 12.96 3.51
C GLU A 52 -27.64 13.96 4.34
N TYR A 53 -26.34 13.72 4.50
CA TYR A 53 -25.45 14.60 5.25
C TYR A 53 -25.20 15.94 4.54
N GLY A 54 -25.24 15.97 3.21
CA GLY A 54 -25.20 17.22 2.45
C GLY A 54 -26.39 18.13 2.73
N LYS A 55 -27.60 17.56 2.83
CA LYS A 55 -28.80 18.30 3.26
C LYS A 55 -28.69 18.74 4.72
N GLU A 56 -28.20 17.87 5.61
CA GLU A 56 -27.97 18.22 7.02
C GLU A 56 -27.02 19.41 7.14
N TRP A 57 -25.86 19.35 6.48
CA TRP A 57 -24.87 20.43 6.46
C TRP A 57 -25.49 21.74 5.97
N SER A 58 -26.17 21.73 4.83
CA SER A 58 -26.77 22.95 4.24
C SER A 58 -27.77 23.60 5.21
N ARG A 59 -28.55 22.75 5.88
CA ARG A 59 -29.51 23.15 6.91
C ARG A 59 -28.79 23.78 8.10
N LEU A 60 -27.79 23.10 8.68
CA LEU A 60 -27.02 23.58 9.83
C LEU A 60 -26.25 24.87 9.52
N LYS A 61 -25.53 24.90 8.39
CA LYS A 61 -24.82 26.07 7.87
C LYS A 61 -25.70 27.30 7.83
N THR A 62 -26.90 27.16 7.25
CA THR A 62 -27.85 28.27 7.18
C THR A 62 -28.26 28.74 8.57
N ARG A 63 -28.51 27.82 9.51
CA ARG A 63 -28.90 28.19 10.88
C ARG A 63 -27.76 28.86 11.65
N VAL A 64 -26.57 28.28 11.66
CA VAL A 64 -25.42 28.80 12.41
C VAL A 64 -25.00 30.18 11.93
N VAL A 65 -25.00 30.43 10.61
CA VAL A 65 -24.76 31.77 10.06
C VAL A 65 -25.80 32.77 10.55
N ARG A 66 -27.07 32.37 10.65
CA ARG A 66 -28.14 33.23 11.17
C ARG A 66 -28.08 33.43 12.69
N TYR A 67 -27.61 32.44 13.43
CA TYR A 67 -27.32 32.60 14.86
C TYR A 67 -26.21 33.63 15.06
N TYR A 68 -25.13 33.55 14.28
CA TYR A 68 -24.05 34.52 14.31
C TYR A 68 -24.56 35.94 13.99
N ASP A 69 -25.33 36.09 12.90
CA ASP A 69 -25.94 37.38 12.54
C ASP A 69 -26.80 37.96 13.68
N HIS A 70 -27.57 37.12 14.39
CA HIS A 70 -28.44 37.58 15.46
C HIS A 70 -27.69 37.86 16.78
N PHE A 71 -27.00 36.85 17.33
CA PHE A 71 -26.40 36.91 18.67
C PHE A 71 -25.09 37.71 18.72
N VAL A 72 -24.34 37.76 17.61
CA VAL A 72 -23.04 38.45 17.54
C VAL A 72 -23.18 39.81 16.87
N LYS A 73 -23.77 39.87 15.68
CA LYS A 73 -23.94 41.14 14.93
C LYS A 73 -25.17 41.95 15.34
N GLY A 74 -26.04 41.42 16.19
CA GLY A 74 -27.24 42.11 16.66
C GLY A 74 -28.33 42.29 15.58
N MET A 75 -28.32 41.48 14.51
CA MET A 75 -29.38 41.56 13.49
C MET A 75 -30.73 41.14 14.07
N LYS A 76 -31.80 41.86 13.69
CA LYS A 76 -33.17 41.55 14.11
C LYS A 76 -33.63 40.19 13.56
N LEU A 77 -34.43 39.49 14.35
CA LEU A 77 -35.06 38.24 13.93
C LEU A 77 -35.99 38.48 12.72
N ASN A 78 -36.01 37.51 11.81
CA ASN A 78 -36.85 37.58 10.62
C ASN A 78 -37.65 36.28 10.46
N LYS A 79 -38.98 36.39 10.46
CA LYS A 79 -39.93 35.26 10.28
C LYS A 79 -39.71 34.46 9.01
N LYS A 80 -39.03 35.02 8.00
CA LYS A 80 -38.69 34.31 6.77
C LYS A 80 -37.66 33.21 7.00
N PHE A 81 -36.86 33.27 8.07
CA PHE A 81 -35.84 32.26 8.35
C PHE A 81 -36.45 31.00 8.97
N SER A 82 -36.09 29.83 8.43
CA SER A 82 -36.61 28.52 8.88
C SER A 82 -36.44 28.31 10.37
N TRP A 83 -35.27 28.65 10.93
CA TRP A 83 -34.99 28.43 12.35
C TRP A 83 -35.88 29.26 13.27
N VAL A 84 -36.35 30.43 12.82
CA VAL A 84 -37.26 31.29 13.60
C VAL A 84 -38.65 30.68 13.67
N LYS A 85 -39.10 30.03 12.59
CA LYS A 85 -40.38 29.29 12.56
C LYS A 85 -40.37 28.03 13.43
N GLU A 86 -39.19 27.50 13.70
CA GLU A 86 -38.96 26.30 14.52
C GLU A 86 -38.85 26.65 16.02
N LEU A 87 -38.86 27.94 16.37
CA LEU A 87 -38.94 28.41 17.75
C LEU A 87 -40.37 28.24 18.28
N SER A 88 -40.52 28.14 19.60
CA SER A 88 -41.82 27.98 20.29
C SER A 88 -42.89 29.02 19.89
N ASP A 89 -44.17 28.62 20.01
CA ASP A 89 -45.34 29.42 19.60
C ASP A 89 -45.41 30.81 20.24
N ASP A 90 -44.96 30.93 21.50
CA ASP A 90 -44.91 32.20 22.25
C ASP A 90 -44.03 33.27 21.55
N ILE A 91 -43.01 32.83 20.82
CA ILE A 91 -42.07 33.69 20.07
C ILE A 91 -42.68 34.10 18.74
N ASN A 92 -43.35 33.16 18.08
CA ASN A 92 -44.05 33.43 16.82
C ASN A 92 -45.16 34.49 16.98
N GLN A 93 -45.88 34.46 18.11
CA GLN A 93 -46.84 35.51 18.50
C GLN A 93 -46.14 36.85 18.79
N SER A 94 -45.04 36.84 19.54
CA SER A 94 -44.32 38.07 19.91
C SER A 94 -43.71 38.81 18.70
N LEU A 95 -43.35 38.09 17.64
CA LEU A 95 -42.85 38.66 16.39
C LEU A 95 -43.95 39.35 15.53
N GLU A 96 -45.24 39.29 15.92
CA GLU A 96 -46.34 40.07 15.29
C GLU A 96 -46.45 41.50 15.81
N LEU A 97 -45.80 41.82 16.93
CA LEU A 97 -45.82 43.14 17.55
C LEU A 97 -44.53 43.88 17.12
N GLU A 98 -44.66 45.04 16.47
CA GLU A 98 -43.58 45.77 15.79
C GLU A 98 -42.47 46.35 16.69
N ASP A 99 -42.46 46.06 18.00
CA ASP A 99 -41.57 46.73 18.94
C ASP A 99 -40.48 45.84 19.54
N ASN A 100 -39.41 46.50 20.00
CA ASN A 100 -38.10 46.00 20.42
C ASN A 100 -38.09 44.99 21.61
N GLN A 101 -39.16 44.23 21.85
CA GLN A 101 -39.30 43.22 22.92
C GLN A 101 -39.11 41.77 22.47
N ALA A 102 -38.85 41.49 21.19
CA ALA A 102 -38.49 40.13 20.74
C ALA A 102 -37.19 39.60 21.37
N ILE A 103 -36.41 40.46 22.05
CA ILE A 103 -35.13 40.14 22.68
C ILE A 103 -35.30 39.30 23.98
N LYS A 104 -36.51 39.17 24.54
CA LYS A 104 -36.71 38.47 25.84
C LYS A 104 -37.28 37.05 25.75
N VAL A 105 -37.63 36.56 24.57
CA VAL A 105 -38.31 35.27 24.42
C VAL A 105 -37.53 34.41 23.44
N ILE A 106 -36.37 33.89 23.85
CA ILE A 106 -35.89 32.61 23.37
C ILE A 106 -35.89 31.75 24.61
N ASN A 107 -36.80 30.78 24.68
CA ASN A 107 -36.95 29.97 25.87
C ASN A 107 -35.72 29.06 26.04
N GLN A 108 -35.61 28.41 27.20
CA GLN A 108 -34.46 27.54 27.50
C GLN A 108 -34.33 26.34 26.54
N GLN A 109 -35.45 25.82 26.03
CA GLN A 109 -35.45 24.69 25.07
C GLN A 109 -34.91 25.12 23.70
N ASP A 110 -35.30 26.31 23.24
CA ASP A 110 -34.83 26.92 22.00
C ASP A 110 -33.33 27.24 22.08
N LEU A 111 -32.86 27.77 23.22
CA LEU A 111 -31.43 27.97 23.47
C LEU A 111 -30.64 26.66 23.45
N ALA A 112 -31.17 25.60 24.05
CA ALA A 112 -30.56 24.27 24.01
C ALA A 112 -30.50 23.70 22.59
N LEU A 113 -31.55 23.89 21.78
CA LEU A 113 -31.58 23.49 20.37
C LEU A 113 -30.54 24.25 19.53
N ILE A 114 -30.44 25.57 19.72
CA ILE A 114 -29.45 26.42 19.05
C ILE A 114 -28.04 25.94 19.39
N LYS A 115 -27.76 25.74 20.68
CA LYS A 115 -26.46 25.23 21.14
C LYS A 115 -26.15 23.86 20.55
N ARG A 116 -27.12 22.94 20.54
CA ARG A 116 -26.97 21.62 19.89
C ARG A 116 -26.64 21.73 18.40
N ASN A 117 -27.29 22.64 17.68
CA ASN A 117 -27.01 22.86 16.25
C ASN A 117 -25.59 23.40 16.03
N ILE A 118 -25.12 24.32 16.88
CA ILE A 118 -23.76 24.85 16.82
C ILE A 118 -22.75 23.73 17.09
N HIS A 119 -22.94 22.95 18.15
CA HIS A 119 -22.08 21.81 18.46
C HIS A 119 -22.07 20.78 17.33
N ARG A 120 -23.23 20.43 16.75
CA ARG A 120 -23.31 19.49 15.62
C ARG A 120 -22.62 20.02 14.36
N PHE A 121 -22.66 21.33 14.13
CA PHE A 121 -21.98 21.95 12.99
C PHE A 121 -20.46 21.98 13.17
N LEU A 122 -19.99 22.31 14.38
CA LEU A 122 -18.57 22.43 14.73
C LEU A 122 -17.90 21.08 15.06
N LYS A 123 -18.64 20.05 15.46
CA LYS A 123 -18.11 18.70 15.70
C LYS A 123 -16.86 18.72 16.61
N ASP A 124 -15.74 18.21 16.09
CA ASP A 124 -14.47 17.99 16.80
C ASP A 124 -13.73 19.30 17.14
N TYR A 125 -14.18 20.46 16.63
CA TYR A 125 -13.66 21.76 17.06
C TYR A 125 -14.08 22.12 18.49
N ILE A 126 -15.18 21.53 18.99
CA ILE A 126 -15.71 21.78 20.34
C ILE A 126 -14.98 20.91 21.37
N THR A 127 -14.60 21.52 22.48
CA THR A 127 -14.01 20.85 23.65
C THR A 127 -15.02 20.73 24.80
N GLN A 128 -14.72 19.94 25.83
CA GLN A 128 -15.59 19.82 27.01
C GLN A 128 -15.77 21.15 27.75
N GLU A 129 -14.76 22.01 27.77
CA GLU A 129 -14.82 23.32 28.44
C GLU A 129 -15.85 24.25 27.79
N ASP A 130 -16.11 24.06 26.50
CA ASP A 130 -17.08 24.87 25.73
C ASP A 130 -18.53 24.58 26.09
N GLU A 131 -18.81 23.47 26.78
CA GLU A 131 -20.17 23.13 27.22
C GLU A 131 -20.74 24.15 28.21
N GLN A 132 -19.89 24.92 28.88
CA GLN A 132 -20.32 25.96 29.82
C GLN A 132 -20.50 27.33 29.16
N LEU A 133 -19.99 27.53 27.94
CA LEU A 133 -20.08 28.82 27.25
C LEU A 133 -21.51 29.14 26.84
N ASP A 134 -21.86 30.42 26.92
CA ASP A 134 -23.10 30.91 26.33
C ASP A 134 -23.01 30.94 24.80
N ILE A 135 -24.16 31.06 24.14
CA ILE A 135 -24.24 30.95 22.67
C ILE A 135 -23.41 32.04 21.99
N LYS A 136 -23.43 33.27 22.52
CA LYS A 136 -22.70 34.40 21.93
C LYS A 136 -21.19 34.16 22.00
N THR A 137 -20.67 33.81 23.18
CA THR A 137 -19.24 33.55 23.38
C THR A 137 -18.79 32.37 22.52
N LEU A 138 -19.61 31.33 22.40
CA LEU A 138 -19.32 30.17 21.55
C LEU A 138 -19.22 30.55 20.06
N LEU A 139 -20.14 31.37 19.56
CA LEU A 139 -20.16 31.83 18.17
C LEU A 139 -19.00 32.79 17.86
N GLU A 140 -18.61 33.64 18.81
CA GLU A 140 -17.45 34.53 18.68
C GLU A 140 -16.15 33.73 18.66
N LYS A 141 -15.99 32.78 19.60
CA LYS A 141 -14.81 31.92 19.72
C LYS A 141 -14.50 31.16 18.43
N TYR A 142 -15.52 30.57 17.81
CA TYR A 142 -15.39 29.71 16.62
C TYR A 142 -15.80 30.41 15.31
N SER A 143 -15.71 31.74 15.27
CA SER A 143 -16.19 32.51 14.11
C SER A 143 -15.46 32.15 12.81
N ASP A 144 -14.15 31.96 12.86
CA ASP A 144 -13.32 31.56 11.73
C ASP A 144 -13.66 30.14 11.24
N GLU A 145 -13.84 29.19 12.16
CA GLU A 145 -14.25 27.82 11.84
C GLU A 145 -15.64 27.80 11.21
N ILE A 146 -16.58 28.57 11.75
CA ILE A 146 -17.94 28.70 11.19
C ILE A 146 -17.87 29.24 9.76
N GLU A 147 -17.07 30.27 9.52
CA GLU A 147 -16.89 30.83 8.18
C GLU A 147 -16.30 29.78 7.23
N ASN A 148 -15.25 29.09 7.66
CA ASN A 148 -14.55 28.09 6.84
C ASN A 148 -15.42 26.87 6.53
N LEU A 149 -16.13 26.33 7.52
CA LEU A 149 -17.07 25.22 7.33
C LEU A 149 -18.29 25.61 6.49
N SER A 150 -18.60 26.90 6.40
CA SER A 150 -19.70 27.42 5.59
C SER A 150 -19.35 27.58 4.10
N LYS A 151 -18.06 27.46 3.74
CA LYS A 151 -17.61 27.54 2.34
C LYS A 151 -17.97 26.28 1.56
N TYR A 152 -18.45 26.50 0.35
CA TYR A 152 -18.68 25.44 -0.64
C TYR A 152 -17.37 25.03 -1.29
N ASP A 153 -17.22 23.74 -1.60
CA ASP A 153 -16.11 23.28 -2.42
C ASP A 153 -16.37 23.61 -3.91
N LYS A 154 -15.58 24.53 -4.46
CA LYS A 154 -15.75 25.03 -5.83
C LYS A 154 -15.34 24.00 -6.90
N GLU A 155 -14.51 23.01 -6.53
CA GLU A 155 -13.95 22.05 -7.49
C GLU A 155 -14.79 20.78 -7.64
N MET A 156 -15.97 20.72 -6.99
CA MET A 156 -16.74 19.49 -6.82
C MET A 156 -18.19 19.57 -7.30
N HIS A 157 -18.44 20.19 -8.45
CA HIS A 157 -19.79 20.22 -9.07
C HIS A 157 -20.45 18.83 -9.19
N ILE A 158 -19.65 17.78 -9.38
CA ILE A 158 -20.11 16.37 -9.49
C ILE A 158 -20.68 15.83 -8.15
N PHE A 159 -20.33 16.45 -7.04
CA PHE A 159 -20.75 16.04 -5.68
C PHE A 159 -21.73 17.03 -5.03
N GLY A 160 -22.24 17.99 -5.80
CA GLY A 160 -23.14 19.03 -5.31
C GLY A 160 -22.42 20.17 -4.58
N PHE A 161 -23.20 21.16 -4.16
CA PHE A 161 -22.69 22.35 -3.48
C PHE A 161 -22.70 22.14 -1.97
N TYR A 162 -21.75 21.39 -1.45
CA TYR A 162 -21.56 21.17 -0.01
C TYR A 162 -20.12 21.46 0.43
N ASN A 163 -19.90 21.59 1.74
CA ASN A 163 -18.56 21.46 2.30
C ASN A 163 -18.16 19.97 2.28
N ALA A 164 -17.29 19.61 1.34
CA ALA A 164 -16.87 18.25 1.08
C ALA A 164 -16.32 17.52 2.31
N TRP A 165 -15.49 18.19 3.11
CA TRP A 165 -14.88 17.61 4.31
C TRP A 165 -15.89 17.34 5.42
N TRP A 166 -16.80 18.29 5.66
CA TRP A 166 -17.84 18.13 6.68
C TRP A 166 -18.75 16.94 6.35
N VAL A 167 -19.19 16.84 5.10
CA VAL A 167 -20.09 15.76 4.64
C VAL A 167 -19.36 14.43 4.62
N PHE A 168 -18.16 14.39 4.05
CA PHE A 168 -17.37 13.16 3.98
C PHE A 168 -17.06 12.61 5.37
N GLY A 169 -16.77 13.47 6.36
CA GLY A 169 -16.51 13.04 7.73
C GLY A 169 -17.68 12.27 8.37
N GLU A 170 -18.93 12.55 7.99
CA GLU A 170 -20.08 11.75 8.46
C GLU A 170 -20.27 10.49 7.62
N VAL A 171 -20.15 10.59 6.30
CA VAL A 171 -20.21 9.41 5.41
C VAL A 171 -19.15 8.37 5.80
N ALA A 172 -17.96 8.81 6.20
CA ALA A 172 -16.87 7.94 6.63
C ALA A 172 -17.13 7.22 7.97
N LYS A 173 -18.02 7.75 8.83
CA LYS A 173 -18.41 7.07 10.09
C LYS A 173 -19.38 5.92 9.84
N GLU A 174 -20.17 6.02 8.79
CA GLU A 174 -21.18 5.03 8.37
C GLU A 174 -20.61 3.95 7.45
N ILE A 175 -19.36 4.11 7.01
CA ILE A 175 -18.67 3.18 6.12
C ILE A 175 -17.48 2.62 6.89
N ASP A 176 -17.38 1.29 6.95
CA ASP A 176 -16.20 0.65 7.49
C ASP A 176 -14.99 0.93 6.58
N LEU A 177 -14.04 1.70 7.11
CA LEU A 177 -12.81 2.10 6.44
C LEU A 177 -11.63 1.47 7.18
N ASP A 178 -11.63 0.14 7.26
CA ASP A 178 -10.44 -0.60 7.69
C ASP A 178 -9.37 -0.55 6.60
N ILE A 179 -8.48 0.45 6.72
CA ILE A 179 -7.40 0.70 5.77
C ILE A 179 -6.08 0.30 6.42
N PHE A 180 -5.41 -0.69 5.83
CA PHE A 180 -4.05 -1.04 6.21
C PHE A 180 -3.08 0.07 5.81
N MET A 181 -2.33 0.61 6.78
CA MET A 181 -1.36 1.69 6.56
C MET A 181 0.04 1.19 6.87
N ALA A 182 0.96 1.33 5.93
CA ALA A 182 2.36 0.97 6.12
C ALA A 182 3.30 1.99 5.48
N GLN A 183 4.57 1.93 5.87
CA GLN A 183 5.65 2.69 5.24
C GLN A 183 6.82 1.75 4.95
N ALA A 184 7.29 1.77 3.71
CA ALA A 184 8.52 1.10 3.31
C ALA A 184 9.71 2.06 3.50
N GLU A 185 10.85 1.56 3.96
CA GLU A 185 12.11 2.29 4.01
C GLU A 185 12.96 2.04 2.78
N ASN A 186 12.85 0.85 2.20
CA ASN A 186 13.61 0.42 1.04
C ASN A 186 12.71 -0.32 0.03
N VAL A 187 12.93 -0.06 -1.26
CA VAL A 187 12.09 -0.57 -2.37
C VAL A 187 12.86 -1.44 -3.37
N GLY A 188 14.01 -1.98 -2.95
CA GLY A 188 14.87 -2.85 -3.76
C GLY A 188 15.94 -2.13 -4.59
N TYR A 189 15.84 -0.80 -4.71
CA TYR A 189 16.83 0.00 -5.43
C TYR A 189 16.93 1.42 -4.89
N LYS A 190 18.05 2.07 -5.18
CA LYS A 190 18.24 3.51 -5.10
C LYS A 190 18.74 4.01 -6.45
N ARG A 191 18.00 4.93 -7.05
CA ARG A 191 18.41 5.52 -8.33
C ARG A 191 19.41 6.66 -8.09
N THR A 192 20.41 6.73 -8.96
CA THR A 192 21.41 7.79 -8.99
C THR A 192 21.51 8.34 -10.41
N LYS A 193 22.22 9.45 -10.59
CA LYS A 193 22.52 9.97 -11.94
C LYS A 193 23.26 8.96 -12.84
N ARG A 194 23.92 7.96 -12.25
CA ARG A 194 24.73 6.95 -12.96
C ARG A 194 23.99 5.62 -13.18
N GLY A 195 22.75 5.49 -12.72
CA GLY A 195 21.96 4.25 -12.81
C GLY A 195 21.32 3.85 -11.48
N GLU A 196 20.74 2.66 -11.46
CA GLU A 196 20.09 2.07 -10.30
C GLU A 196 21.08 1.20 -9.52
N ASN A 197 21.19 1.46 -8.22
CA ASN A 197 21.98 0.64 -7.31
C ASN A 197 21.03 -0.28 -6.53
N PRO A 198 21.30 -1.58 -6.43
CA PRO A 198 20.54 -2.49 -5.58
C PRO A 198 20.51 -2.02 -4.13
N MET A 199 19.35 -2.12 -3.49
CA MET A 199 19.11 -1.85 -2.07
C MET A 199 18.26 -2.98 -1.47
N PRO A 200 18.14 -3.06 -0.14
CA PRO A 200 17.12 -3.91 0.48
C PRO A 200 15.72 -3.61 -0.07
N ASN A 201 14.81 -4.57 0.04
CA ASN A 201 13.42 -4.40 -0.37
C ASN A 201 12.51 -4.79 0.79
N ASP A 202 11.66 -3.88 1.24
CA ASP A 202 10.70 -4.13 2.30
C ASP A 202 9.34 -4.59 1.75
N LEU A 203 9.11 -4.37 0.45
CA LEU A 203 7.83 -4.66 -0.20
C LEU A 203 7.62 -6.15 -0.39
N TYR A 204 8.63 -6.87 -0.92
CA TYR A 204 8.56 -8.29 -1.24
C TYR A 204 9.96 -8.90 -1.39
N ASP A 205 10.02 -10.24 -1.41
CA ASP A 205 11.22 -11.00 -1.78
C ASP A 205 11.01 -11.76 -3.08
N ILE A 206 12.12 -12.20 -3.69
CA ILE A 206 12.15 -13.03 -4.90
C ILE A 206 12.32 -14.50 -4.50
N GLU A 207 11.61 -15.37 -5.21
CA GLU A 207 11.55 -16.81 -4.93
C GLU A 207 12.91 -17.47 -5.03
N TYR A 208 13.80 -17.04 -5.94
CA TYR A 208 15.11 -17.61 -6.26
C TYR A 208 15.08 -19.13 -6.55
N ALA A 209 14.71 -19.97 -5.58
CA ALA A 209 14.46 -21.40 -5.70
C ALA A 209 13.06 -21.69 -6.25
N PRO A 210 12.93 -22.14 -7.52
CA PRO A 210 11.63 -22.36 -8.16
C PRO A 210 10.78 -23.41 -7.44
N SER A 211 9.47 -23.20 -7.41
CA SER A 211 8.48 -24.16 -6.91
C SER A 211 8.49 -25.47 -7.69
N SER A 212 8.78 -25.40 -9.00
CA SER A 212 8.90 -26.56 -9.89
C SER A 212 10.20 -26.47 -10.68
N LEU A 213 10.94 -27.57 -10.72
CA LEU A 213 12.26 -27.68 -11.35
C LEU A 213 12.49 -29.10 -11.85
N ASP A 214 12.90 -29.27 -13.11
CA ASP A 214 13.26 -30.58 -13.66
C ASP A 214 14.63 -31.02 -13.14
N THR A 215 14.65 -31.65 -11.95
CA THR A 215 15.90 -32.05 -11.29
C THR A 215 16.61 -33.15 -12.05
N GLN A 216 15.85 -34.04 -12.70
CA GLN A 216 16.40 -35.15 -13.49
C GLN A 216 17.15 -34.65 -14.71
N ALA A 217 16.57 -33.70 -15.47
CA ALA A 217 17.25 -33.11 -16.62
C ALA A 217 18.55 -32.39 -16.22
N ILE A 218 18.57 -31.73 -15.05
CA ILE A 218 19.78 -31.06 -14.55
C ILE A 218 20.89 -32.07 -14.27
N ILE A 219 20.58 -33.16 -13.56
CA ILE A 219 21.55 -34.22 -13.28
C ILE A 219 22.03 -34.89 -14.57
N ALA A 220 21.13 -35.15 -15.52
CA ALA A 220 21.48 -35.73 -16.82
C ALA A 220 22.45 -34.83 -17.62
N ASN A 221 22.29 -33.50 -17.55
CA ASN A 221 23.22 -32.56 -18.19
C ASN A 221 24.64 -32.65 -17.60
N TYR A 222 24.78 -32.85 -16.28
CA TYR A 222 26.07 -33.10 -15.66
C TYR A 222 26.66 -34.43 -16.12
N GLU A 223 25.86 -35.50 -16.17
CA GLU A 223 26.30 -36.81 -16.66
C GLU A 223 26.81 -36.76 -18.09
N GLN A 224 26.09 -36.06 -18.97
CA GLN A 224 26.52 -35.86 -20.34
C GLN A 224 27.84 -35.07 -20.43
N SER A 225 27.99 -34.03 -19.61
CA SER A 225 29.20 -33.20 -19.58
C SER A 225 30.41 -33.97 -19.05
N ILE A 226 30.21 -34.82 -18.04
CA ILE A 226 31.22 -35.72 -17.48
C ILE A 226 31.62 -36.74 -18.54
N HIS A 227 30.65 -37.43 -19.17
CA HIS A 227 30.93 -38.42 -20.21
C HIS A 227 31.69 -37.80 -21.39
N SER A 228 31.29 -36.61 -21.86
CA SER A 228 32.01 -35.91 -22.92
C SER A 228 33.45 -35.59 -22.53
N SER A 229 33.68 -35.15 -21.30
CA SER A 229 35.02 -34.81 -20.80
C SER A 229 35.88 -36.06 -20.60
N GLN A 230 35.30 -37.18 -20.16
CA GLN A 230 35.98 -38.49 -20.06
C GLN A 230 36.42 -39.00 -21.44
N ASN A 231 35.57 -38.87 -22.46
CA ASN A 231 35.93 -39.24 -23.84
C ASN A 231 37.09 -38.40 -24.36
N SER A 232 37.06 -37.08 -24.14
CA SER A 232 38.16 -36.19 -24.54
C SER A 232 39.46 -36.52 -23.80
N LEU A 233 39.38 -36.83 -22.50
CA LEU A 233 40.54 -37.25 -21.71
C LEU A 233 41.17 -38.54 -22.27
N ALA A 234 40.34 -39.55 -22.55
CA ALA A 234 40.79 -40.82 -23.12
C ALA A 234 41.47 -40.62 -24.49
N GLN A 235 40.93 -39.74 -25.34
CA GLN A 235 41.54 -39.39 -26.62
C GLN A 235 42.92 -38.75 -26.42
N LEU A 236 43.04 -37.74 -25.56
CA LEU A 236 44.31 -37.06 -25.29
C LEU A 236 45.36 -37.98 -24.67
N GLN A 237 44.95 -38.89 -23.78
CA GLN A 237 45.82 -39.92 -23.21
C GLN A 237 46.33 -40.88 -24.30
N GLY A 238 45.46 -41.30 -25.22
CA GLY A 238 45.86 -42.10 -26.37
C GLY A 238 46.81 -41.37 -27.33
N GLU A 239 46.60 -40.07 -27.56
CA GLU A 239 47.51 -39.23 -28.35
C GLU A 239 48.86 -39.04 -27.65
N PHE A 240 48.87 -38.83 -26.34
CA PHE A 240 50.08 -38.73 -25.53
C PHE A 240 50.93 -40.00 -25.65
N GLN A 241 50.31 -41.18 -25.50
CA GLN A 241 51.01 -42.47 -25.61
C GLN A 241 51.67 -42.64 -26.99
N LYS A 242 50.95 -42.36 -28.08
CA LYS A 242 51.49 -42.43 -29.46
C LYS A 242 52.66 -41.47 -29.70
N VAL A 243 52.59 -40.27 -29.13
CA VAL A 243 53.64 -39.24 -29.26
C VAL A 243 54.88 -39.62 -28.44
N ASN A 244 54.70 -40.28 -27.30
CA ASN A 244 55.79 -40.76 -26.44
C ASN A 244 56.52 -41.97 -27.08
N ASP A 245 55.78 -42.91 -27.65
CA ASP A 245 56.32 -44.13 -28.26
C ASP A 245 57.06 -43.89 -29.60
N SER A 246 56.75 -42.78 -30.30
CA SER A 246 57.31 -42.49 -31.63
C SER A 246 58.69 -41.79 -31.61
N GLY A 247 59.20 -41.39 -30.45
CA GLY A 247 60.57 -40.88 -30.25
C GLY A 247 60.98 -39.63 -31.05
N LYS A 248 60.10 -39.03 -31.87
CA LYS A 248 60.42 -38.01 -32.89
C LYS A 248 59.68 -36.67 -32.72
N VAL A 249 59.19 -36.34 -31.52
CA VAL A 249 58.36 -35.14 -31.31
C VAL A 249 58.97 -34.16 -30.31
N LYS A 250 58.97 -32.88 -30.70
CA LYS A 250 59.51 -31.71 -29.98
C LYS A 250 58.78 -31.50 -28.63
N GLY A 251 59.53 -31.31 -27.54
CA GLY A 251 59.04 -31.16 -26.15
C GLY A 251 57.80 -30.27 -25.97
N LYS A 252 57.71 -29.15 -26.71
CA LYS A 252 56.55 -28.24 -26.68
C LYS A 252 55.19 -28.89 -26.97
N LYS A 253 55.12 -29.90 -27.84
CA LYS A 253 53.84 -30.58 -28.16
C LYS A 253 53.41 -31.52 -27.02
N ILE A 254 54.38 -32.19 -26.40
CA ILE A 254 54.16 -33.08 -25.25
C ILE A 254 53.71 -32.27 -24.04
N GLU A 255 54.40 -31.16 -23.77
CA GLU A 255 54.03 -30.20 -22.71
C GLU A 255 52.59 -29.69 -22.88
N LYS A 256 52.19 -29.37 -24.12
CA LYS A 256 50.82 -28.94 -24.40
C LYS A 256 49.79 -30.03 -24.10
N ILE A 257 49.99 -31.26 -24.58
CA ILE A 257 49.06 -32.37 -24.34
C ILE A 257 48.96 -32.67 -22.84
N GLN A 258 50.07 -32.64 -22.10
CA GLN A 258 50.07 -32.82 -20.64
C GLN A 258 49.29 -31.71 -19.93
N SER A 259 49.46 -30.46 -20.36
CA SER A 259 48.69 -29.32 -19.85
C SER A 259 47.18 -29.50 -20.11
N ASP A 260 46.81 -29.92 -21.32
CA ASP A 260 45.41 -30.13 -21.69
C ASP A 260 44.80 -31.31 -20.90
N ILE A 261 45.52 -32.42 -20.74
CA ILE A 261 45.12 -33.56 -19.88
C ILE A 261 44.87 -33.07 -18.46
N LYS A 262 45.82 -32.34 -17.87
CA LYS A 262 45.70 -31.81 -16.51
C LYS A 262 44.45 -30.93 -16.38
N SER A 263 44.23 -30.02 -17.33
CA SER A 263 43.07 -29.13 -17.34
C SER A 263 41.73 -29.90 -17.43
N ILE A 264 41.65 -30.93 -18.27
CA ILE A 264 40.43 -31.75 -18.38
C ILE A 264 40.22 -32.60 -17.12
N THR A 265 41.28 -33.15 -16.52
CA THR A 265 41.18 -33.90 -15.26
C THR A 265 40.67 -33.02 -14.12
N GLU A 266 41.21 -31.80 -13.97
CA GLU A 266 40.73 -30.82 -12.98
C GLU A 266 39.27 -30.45 -13.22
N LYS A 267 38.87 -30.24 -14.48
CA LYS A 267 37.47 -29.99 -14.85
C LYS A 267 36.55 -31.17 -14.52
N LEU A 268 36.98 -32.40 -14.76
CA LEU A 268 36.21 -33.61 -14.44
C LEU A 268 35.97 -33.75 -12.95
N GLN A 269 37.02 -33.62 -12.13
CA GLN A 269 36.91 -33.64 -10.67
C GLN A 269 35.93 -32.57 -10.17
N LYS A 270 35.98 -31.37 -10.76
CA LYS A 270 35.05 -30.29 -10.44
C LYS A 270 33.61 -30.66 -10.79
N LEU A 271 33.35 -31.16 -12.00
CA LEU A 271 32.00 -31.54 -12.45
C LEU A 271 31.41 -32.68 -11.61
N GLU A 272 32.22 -33.66 -11.24
CA GLU A 272 31.80 -34.77 -10.38
C GLU A 272 31.44 -34.29 -8.97
N ALA A 273 32.26 -33.42 -8.38
CA ALA A 273 31.96 -32.80 -7.09
C ALA A 273 30.68 -31.93 -7.13
N GLU A 274 30.54 -31.07 -8.14
CA GLU A 274 29.34 -30.25 -8.35
C GLU A 274 28.08 -31.11 -8.54
N LYS A 275 28.17 -32.21 -9.29
CA LYS A 275 27.05 -33.14 -9.49
C LYS A 275 26.59 -33.77 -8.17
N ILE A 276 27.53 -34.24 -7.34
CA ILE A 276 27.22 -34.85 -6.04
C ILE A 276 26.54 -33.81 -5.14
N GLU A 277 27.11 -32.60 -5.06
CA GLU A 277 26.53 -31.52 -4.25
C GLU A 277 25.09 -31.17 -4.69
N ILE A 278 24.85 -31.08 -6.01
CA ILE A 278 23.52 -30.80 -6.55
C ILE A 278 22.55 -31.95 -6.31
N PHE A 279 23.01 -33.20 -6.40
CA PHE A 279 22.19 -34.37 -6.13
C PHE A 279 21.72 -34.37 -4.66
N ASP A 280 22.66 -34.23 -3.72
CA ASP A 280 22.36 -34.16 -2.29
C ASP A 280 21.44 -32.97 -1.97
N PHE A 281 21.66 -31.83 -2.64
CA PHE A 281 20.80 -30.66 -2.54
C PHE A 281 19.37 -30.95 -3.02
N PHE A 282 19.19 -31.61 -4.17
CA PHE A 282 17.87 -31.98 -4.66
C PHE A 282 17.17 -32.98 -3.75
N GLU A 283 17.87 -33.99 -3.22
CA GLU A 283 17.29 -34.90 -2.22
C GLU A 283 16.81 -34.16 -0.96
N GLN A 284 17.53 -33.12 -0.55
CA GLN A 284 17.16 -32.31 0.61
C GLN A 284 15.94 -31.41 0.35
N TYR A 285 15.86 -30.72 -0.79
CA TYR A 285 14.90 -29.62 -0.99
C TYR A 285 13.73 -29.95 -1.94
N TYR A 286 13.86 -30.95 -2.83
CA TYR A 286 12.87 -31.26 -3.86
C TYR A 286 12.36 -32.70 -3.76
N ILE A 287 11.10 -32.92 -4.14
CA ILE A 287 10.47 -34.23 -4.32
C ILE A 287 9.68 -34.19 -5.62
N ASN A 288 9.92 -35.14 -6.53
CA ASN A 288 9.20 -35.23 -7.81
C ASN A 288 9.15 -33.89 -8.55
N ASN A 289 10.31 -33.26 -8.75
CA ASN A 289 10.45 -31.94 -9.40
C ASN A 289 9.74 -30.77 -8.70
N THR A 290 9.24 -30.94 -7.47
CA THR A 290 8.52 -29.91 -6.72
C THR A 290 9.25 -29.59 -5.42
N LEU A 291 9.33 -28.31 -5.05
CA LEU A 291 9.92 -27.89 -3.78
C LEU A 291 9.11 -28.44 -2.61
N LYS A 292 9.78 -29.01 -1.59
CA LYS A 292 9.10 -29.54 -0.40
C LYS A 292 8.34 -28.43 0.33
N SER A 293 7.21 -28.78 0.93
CA SER A 293 6.30 -27.80 1.52
C SER A 293 6.91 -27.03 2.68
N GLU A 294 7.83 -27.63 3.46
CA GLU A 294 8.52 -26.92 4.55
C GLU A 294 9.40 -25.76 4.06
N TYR A 295 9.80 -25.75 2.78
CA TYR A 295 10.65 -24.69 2.21
C TYR A 295 9.87 -23.66 1.38
N LYS A 296 8.53 -23.73 1.36
CA LYS A 296 7.66 -22.86 0.55
C LYS A 296 7.81 -21.37 0.88
N ASP A 297 8.26 -20.99 2.08
CA ASP A 297 8.42 -19.58 2.42
C ASP A 297 9.80 -19.00 2.06
N ARG A 298 10.73 -19.82 1.55
CA ARG A 298 12.05 -19.42 1.04
C ARG A 298 12.84 -18.61 2.06
N ILE A 299 12.95 -19.16 3.27
CA ILE A 299 13.69 -18.56 4.40
C ILE A 299 15.04 -19.24 4.61
N ASP A 300 15.15 -20.50 4.18
CA ASP A 300 16.40 -21.26 4.24
C ASP A 300 17.47 -20.59 3.37
N LYS A 301 18.57 -20.16 4.01
CA LYS A 301 19.65 -19.44 3.33
C LYS A 301 20.37 -20.30 2.31
N ARG A 302 20.61 -21.59 2.60
CA ARG A 302 21.30 -22.50 1.69
C ARG A 302 20.48 -22.74 0.43
N LEU A 303 19.16 -22.89 0.58
CA LEU A 303 18.23 -22.96 -0.55
C LEU A 303 18.33 -21.71 -1.42
N ILE A 304 18.25 -20.52 -0.83
CA ILE A 304 18.30 -19.25 -1.57
C ILE A 304 19.66 -19.07 -2.27
N GLU A 305 20.77 -19.25 -1.56
CA GLU A 305 22.13 -19.01 -2.06
C GLU A 305 22.48 -19.94 -3.24
N MET A 306 22.03 -21.20 -3.21
CA MET A 306 22.26 -22.15 -4.31
C MET A 306 21.74 -21.63 -5.66
N PHE A 307 20.61 -20.92 -5.66
CA PHE A 307 20.00 -20.33 -6.87
C PHE A 307 20.40 -18.87 -7.07
N LYS A 308 20.71 -18.10 -6.03
CA LYS A 308 21.05 -16.68 -6.19
C LYS A 308 22.46 -16.46 -6.74
N ASN A 309 23.42 -17.22 -6.24
CA ASN A 309 24.84 -17.07 -6.57
C ASN A 309 25.61 -18.40 -6.59
N GLY A 310 24.93 -19.54 -6.41
CA GLY A 310 25.51 -20.88 -6.43
C GLY A 310 25.42 -21.60 -7.78
N LEU A 311 25.50 -22.93 -7.74
CA LEU A 311 25.59 -23.80 -8.91
C LEU A 311 24.31 -23.82 -9.77
N LEU A 312 23.17 -23.46 -9.18
CA LEU A 312 21.86 -23.46 -9.82
C LEU A 312 21.40 -22.07 -10.28
N VAL A 313 22.30 -21.08 -10.33
CA VAL A 313 21.96 -19.70 -10.73
C VAL A 313 21.26 -19.57 -12.09
N ARG A 314 21.58 -20.45 -13.03
CA ARG A 314 20.95 -20.51 -14.35
C ARG A 314 19.47 -20.96 -14.32
N TYR A 315 19.02 -21.53 -13.20
CA TYR A 315 17.68 -22.05 -12.98
C TYR A 315 16.88 -21.22 -11.97
N GLN A 316 17.35 -20.03 -11.60
CA GLN A 316 16.67 -19.20 -10.61
C GLN A 316 15.28 -18.75 -11.09
N SER A 317 14.33 -18.69 -10.17
CA SER A 317 13.06 -17.98 -10.38
C SER A 317 13.22 -16.49 -10.06
N ASN A 318 12.55 -15.66 -10.85
CA ASN A 318 12.39 -14.22 -10.61
C ASN A 318 10.99 -13.88 -10.09
N ASP A 319 10.17 -14.89 -9.77
CA ASP A 319 8.84 -14.69 -9.22
C ASP A 319 8.90 -14.13 -7.80
N ILE A 320 7.80 -13.51 -7.37
CA ILE A 320 7.67 -12.97 -6.02
C ILE A 320 7.37 -14.12 -5.05
N VAL A 321 8.10 -14.17 -3.92
CA VAL A 321 7.78 -15.10 -2.83
C VAL A 321 6.39 -14.77 -2.29
N LEU A 322 5.51 -15.77 -2.33
CA LEU A 322 4.21 -15.70 -1.68
C LEU A 322 4.20 -16.59 -0.45
N ARG A 323 4.66 -16.05 0.68
CA ARG A 323 4.69 -16.79 1.95
C ARG A 323 3.29 -17.13 2.44
N SER A 324 3.18 -18.24 3.15
CA SER A 324 1.93 -18.66 3.79
C SER A 324 1.99 -18.70 5.31
N SER A 325 3.17 -18.84 5.89
CA SER A 325 3.36 -18.94 7.35
C SER A 325 4.04 -17.72 7.94
N GLU A 326 5.05 -17.20 7.26
CA GLU A 326 5.98 -16.22 7.83
C GLU A 326 5.69 -14.80 7.32
N MET A 327 5.71 -13.82 8.23
CA MET A 327 5.44 -12.41 7.92
C MET A 327 6.73 -11.60 7.92
N VAL A 328 7.44 -11.63 6.79
CA VAL A 328 8.76 -10.98 6.68
C VAL A 328 8.66 -9.65 5.96
N LYS A 329 7.86 -9.58 4.89
CA LYS A 329 7.72 -8.40 4.03
C LYS A 329 6.32 -7.79 4.12
N LEU A 330 6.19 -6.54 3.65
CA LEU A 330 4.90 -5.85 3.63
C LEU A 330 3.85 -6.60 2.82
N LEU A 331 4.23 -7.26 1.73
CA LEU A 331 3.31 -8.10 0.96
C LEU A 331 2.74 -9.25 1.79
N ASP A 332 3.54 -9.85 2.68
CA ASP A 332 3.10 -10.96 3.54
C ASP A 332 2.03 -10.48 4.53
N ILE A 333 2.28 -9.32 5.15
CA ILE A 333 1.36 -8.67 6.10
C ILE A 333 0.07 -8.26 5.39
N ILE A 334 0.17 -7.60 4.23
CA ILE A 334 -1.01 -7.18 3.43
C ILE A 334 -1.85 -8.39 3.06
N ARG A 335 -1.24 -9.51 2.62
CA ARG A 335 -2.00 -10.71 2.23
C ARG A 335 -2.71 -11.38 3.40
N LYS A 336 -2.23 -11.18 4.63
CA LYS A 336 -2.85 -11.72 5.84
C LYS A 336 -3.94 -10.80 6.38
N ASP A 337 -3.64 -9.51 6.51
CA ASP A 337 -4.48 -8.56 7.25
C ASP A 337 -5.53 -7.90 6.35
N VAL A 338 -5.28 -7.80 5.04
CA VAL A 338 -6.22 -7.18 4.12
C VAL A 338 -7.17 -8.22 3.54
N VAL A 339 -8.45 -8.11 3.90
CA VAL A 339 -9.51 -8.95 3.33
C VAL A 339 -9.97 -8.40 1.97
N TRP A 340 -9.71 -9.20 0.94
CA TRP A 340 -10.18 -8.99 -0.43
C TRP A 340 -11.50 -9.77 -0.60
N ALA A 341 -12.61 -9.05 -0.79
CA ALA A 341 -13.96 -9.64 -0.90
C ALA A 341 -14.40 -9.82 -2.36
#